data_AF-A0A9E3Y9V2-F1
#
_entry.id   AF-A0A9E3Y9V2-F1
#
_cell.length_a   1.000
_cell.length_b   1.000
_cell.length_c   1.000
_cell.angle_alpha   90.00
_cell.angle_beta   90.00
_cell.angle_gamma   90.00
#
_symmetry.space_group_name_H-M   'P 1'
#
loop_
_entity.id
_entity.type
_entity.pdbx_description
1 polymer ?
#
loop_
_entity_poly.entity_id
_entity_poly.type
_entity_poly.pdbx_seq_one_letter_code
_entity_poly.pdbx_strand_id
1 'polypeptide(L)'
;TNVISITDGQIFLQDDLFKSGVRPAIDVGISVSRVGSAAQTKAMKSAVGTLKSDLQQFRELEAFAAFGSDLDAVSQAQLDRGYRLTELLKQGINSPVPMEEQVVSIYAGTRGHLDKIAVPDVGAFETALLDHFRSRHNGLLSSIRETGNVDLDDLENIVSEFASNFQGSAASAGITVDPEAQPDASSNIVDSDITIPERDITRPEED
;
A
#
# COMPACT_ATOMS: atom_id res chain seq x y z
N THR A 1 -5.19 31.02 11.40
CA THR A 1 -6.62 30.87 11.76
C THR A 1 -7.57 31.55 10.80
N ASN A 2 -7.33 32.81 10.38
CA ASN A 2 -8.23 33.58 9.51
C ASN A 2 -8.61 32.89 8.18
N VAL A 3 -7.67 32.20 7.52
CA VAL A 3 -7.95 31.49 6.25
C VAL A 3 -8.78 30.22 6.50
N ILE A 4 -8.53 29.51 7.60
CA ILE A 4 -9.24 28.27 7.97
C ILE A 4 -10.72 28.53 8.22
N SER A 5 -11.09 29.70 8.75
CA SER A 5 -12.49 30.07 8.93
C SER A 5 -13.23 30.30 7.61
N ILE A 6 -12.52 30.69 6.55
CA ILE A 6 -13.10 31.04 5.24
C ILE A 6 -13.29 29.81 4.35
N THR A 7 -12.39 28.82 4.41
CA THR A 7 -12.41 27.65 3.52
C THR A 7 -13.43 26.59 3.96
N ASP A 8 -13.92 25.80 3.00
CA ASP A 8 -14.85 24.68 3.24
C ASP A 8 -14.16 23.40 3.74
N GLY A 9 -12.93 23.53 4.23
CA GLY A 9 -12.13 22.42 4.70
C GLY A 9 -10.65 22.77 4.74
N GLN A 10 -9.87 21.83 5.24
CA GLN A 10 -8.42 21.92 5.31
C GLN A 10 -7.81 20.53 5.15
N ILE A 11 -6.70 20.48 4.42
CA ILE A 11 -5.80 19.34 4.36
C ILE A 11 -4.54 19.77 5.11
N PHE A 12 -4.28 19.12 6.23
CA PHE A 12 -3.14 19.42 7.09
C PHE A 12 -2.01 18.44 6.80
N LEU A 13 -0.84 18.97 6.45
CA LEU A 13 0.35 18.17 6.18
C LEU A 13 1.32 18.27 7.36
N GLN A 14 1.78 17.13 7.86
CA GLN A 14 2.72 17.07 8.98
C GLN A 14 4.09 16.55 8.55
N ASP A 15 5.14 17.19 9.07
CA ASP A 15 6.53 16.81 8.80
C ASP A 15 6.87 15.44 9.43
N ASP A 16 6.34 15.13 10.60
CA ASP A 16 6.59 13.85 11.28
C ASP A 16 6.02 12.66 10.49
N LEU A 17 4.82 12.79 9.92
CA LEU A 17 4.22 11.80 9.02
C LEU A 17 5.04 11.63 7.73
N PHE A 18 5.57 12.74 7.20
CA PHE A 18 6.41 12.68 6.01
C PHE A 18 7.73 11.93 6.27
N LYS A 19 8.34 12.16 7.44
CA LYS A 19 9.57 11.51 7.89
C LYS A 19 9.38 10.03 8.24
N SER A 20 8.19 9.63 8.72
CA SER A 20 7.85 8.22 8.96
C SER A 20 7.49 7.45 7.68
N GLY A 21 7.51 8.10 6.51
CA GLY A 21 7.29 7.47 5.21
C GLY A 21 5.84 7.46 4.75
N VAL A 22 4.91 8.14 5.45
CA VAL A 22 3.54 8.35 4.98
C VAL A 22 3.52 9.47 3.94
N ARG A 23 3.21 9.13 2.69
CA ARG A 23 3.19 10.06 1.56
C ARG A 23 1.95 9.76 0.72
N PRO A 24 0.99 10.69 0.56
CA PRO A 24 0.96 12.07 1.08
C PRO A 24 0.84 12.15 2.61
N ALA A 25 1.54 13.10 3.23
CA ALA A 25 1.65 13.23 4.69
C ALA A 25 0.43 13.92 5.35
N ILE A 26 -0.78 13.43 5.06
CA ILE A 26 -2.04 14.03 5.50
C ILE A 26 -2.38 13.54 6.92
N ASP A 27 -2.61 14.47 7.84
CA ASP A 27 -3.18 14.14 9.15
C ASP A 27 -4.71 14.04 9.05
N VAL A 28 -5.24 12.82 9.15
CA VAL A 28 -6.67 12.51 9.04
C VAL A 28 -7.49 13.02 10.25
N GLY A 29 -6.85 13.21 11.40
CA GLY A 29 -7.50 13.73 12.61
C GLY A 29 -7.81 15.22 12.51
N ILE A 30 -6.83 16.01 12.04
CA ILE A 30 -6.94 17.48 11.92
C ILE A 30 -7.57 17.90 10.59
N SER A 31 -7.39 17.11 9.53
CA SER A 31 -7.93 17.40 8.21
C SER A 31 -9.45 17.20 8.17
N VAL A 32 -10.17 18.19 7.64
CA VAL A 32 -11.63 18.22 7.62
C VAL A 32 -12.11 18.69 6.25
N SER A 33 -13.18 18.08 5.77
CA SER A 33 -14.00 18.62 4.67
C SER A 33 -15.38 18.95 5.25
N ARG A 34 -15.83 20.20 5.09
CA ARG A 34 -17.16 20.66 5.51
C ARG A 34 -18.26 20.15 4.57
N VAL A 35 -17.92 19.85 3.31
CA VAL A 35 -18.86 19.25 2.34
C VAL A 35 -19.05 17.75 2.61
N GLY A 36 -18.00 17.08 3.06
CA GLY A 36 -18.06 15.67 3.48
C GLY A 36 -18.48 14.72 2.37
N SER A 37 -19.33 13.74 2.68
CA SER A 37 -19.77 12.69 1.74
C SER A 37 -20.62 13.21 0.58
N ALA A 38 -21.12 14.45 0.63
CA ALA A 38 -21.91 15.03 -0.45
C ALA A 38 -21.07 15.30 -1.72
N ALA A 39 -19.75 15.43 -1.58
CA ALA A 39 -18.81 15.59 -2.70
C ALA A 39 -18.39 14.24 -3.33
N GLN A 40 -18.82 13.11 -2.77
CA GLN A 40 -18.40 11.77 -3.20
C GLN A 40 -19.47 11.12 -4.09
N THR A 41 -19.02 10.28 -5.03
CA THR A 41 -19.92 9.37 -5.76
C THR A 41 -20.47 8.31 -4.81
N LYS A 42 -21.59 7.68 -5.19
CA LYS A 42 -22.20 6.64 -4.36
C LYS A 42 -21.24 5.46 -4.15
N ALA A 43 -20.52 5.06 -5.20
CA ALA A 43 -19.48 4.03 -5.13
C ALA A 43 -18.40 4.35 -4.08
N MET A 44 -17.84 5.57 -4.13
CA MET A 44 -16.83 5.99 -3.16
C MET A 44 -17.37 6.05 -1.73
N LYS A 45 -18.59 6.57 -1.54
CA LYS A 45 -19.23 6.62 -0.22
C LYS A 45 -19.42 5.23 0.38
N SER A 46 -19.83 4.25 -0.43
CA SER A 46 -20.02 2.87 0.00
C SER A 46 -18.71 2.16 0.33
N ALA A 47 -17.62 2.46 -0.39
CA ALA A 47 -16.30 1.88 -0.14
C ALA A 47 -15.61 2.50 1.09
N VAL A 48 -15.69 3.83 1.24
CA VAL A 48 -15.04 4.57 2.33
C VAL A 48 -15.68 4.25 3.68
N GLY A 49 -17.02 4.14 3.76
CA GLY A 49 -17.75 3.67 4.94
C GLY A 49 -17.21 4.22 6.28
N THR A 50 -16.44 3.39 6.98
CA THR A 50 -15.87 3.63 8.32
C THR A 50 -14.43 4.14 8.33
N LEU A 51 -13.75 4.24 7.18
CA LEU A 51 -12.31 4.50 7.05
C LEU A 51 -11.81 5.66 7.91
N LYS A 52 -12.53 6.80 7.91
CA LYS A 52 -12.12 7.97 8.70
C LYS A 52 -12.17 7.68 10.20
N SER A 53 -13.22 7.01 10.67
CA SER A 53 -13.35 6.68 12.09
C SER A 53 -12.30 5.66 12.51
N ASP A 54 -12.05 4.65 11.66
CA ASP A 54 -11.05 3.61 11.91
C ASP A 54 -9.64 4.21 12.00
N LEU A 55 -9.29 5.15 11.10
CA LEU A 55 -8.00 5.85 11.14
C LEU A 55 -7.88 6.82 12.33
N GLN A 56 -8.97 7.43 12.78
CA GLN A 56 -8.95 8.27 13.98
C GLN A 56 -8.71 7.43 15.24
N GLN A 57 -9.44 6.33 15.41
CA GLN A 57 -9.25 5.38 16.50
C GLN A 57 -7.85 4.78 16.48
N PHE A 58 -7.34 4.43 15.30
CA PHE A 58 -5.97 3.95 15.13
C PHE A 58 -4.93 4.94 15.69
N ARG A 59 -5.07 6.24 15.42
CA ARG A 59 -4.12 7.25 15.93
C ARG A 59 -4.19 7.41 17.46
N GLU A 60 -5.38 7.31 18.03
CA GLU A 60 -5.56 7.32 19.48
C GLU A 60 -4.92 6.08 20.13
N LEU A 61 -5.10 4.90 19.52
CA LEU A 61 -4.51 3.65 19.98
C LEU A 61 -2.98 3.61 19.79
N GLU A 62 -2.46 4.13 18.68
CA GLU A 62 -1.03 4.21 18.41
C GLU A 62 -0.33 5.09 19.45
N ALA A 63 -0.92 6.24 19.77
CA ALA A 63 -0.42 7.11 20.83
C ALA A 63 -0.46 6.42 22.20
N PHE A 64 -1.52 5.68 22.51
CA PHE A 64 -1.64 4.92 23.76
C PHE A 64 -0.59 3.80 23.85
N ALA A 65 -0.43 3.02 22.79
CA ALA A 65 0.54 1.93 22.69
C ALA A 65 2.00 2.41 22.88
N ALA A 66 2.32 3.62 22.40
CA ALA A 66 3.63 4.23 22.58
C ALA A 66 4.00 4.50 24.05
N PHE A 67 3.01 4.59 24.95
CA PHE A 67 3.23 4.74 26.40
C PHE A 67 3.44 3.40 27.13
N GLY A 68 3.48 2.27 26.40
CA GLY A 68 3.83 0.96 26.95
C GLY A 68 2.70 0.26 27.70
N SER A 69 1.45 0.61 27.42
CA SER A 69 0.27 -0.08 27.96
C SER A 69 0.00 -1.38 27.21
N ASP A 70 -0.37 -2.43 27.95
CA ASP A 70 -0.86 -3.67 27.35
C ASP A 70 -2.21 -3.41 26.66
N LEU A 71 -2.29 -3.74 25.38
CA LEU A 71 -3.52 -3.69 24.59
C LEU A 71 -4.24 -5.03 24.68
N ASP A 72 -5.57 -4.98 24.75
CA ASP A 72 -6.39 -6.17 24.59
C ASP A 72 -6.39 -6.64 23.11
N ALA A 73 -6.79 -7.89 22.88
CA ALA A 73 -6.76 -8.49 21.54
C ALA A 73 -7.58 -7.70 20.49
N VAL A 74 -8.64 -7.02 20.91
CA VAL A 74 -9.48 -6.21 20.01
C VAL A 74 -8.73 -4.94 19.60
N SER A 75 -8.14 -4.22 20.57
CA SER A 75 -7.34 -3.02 20.25
C SER A 75 -6.10 -3.36 19.44
N GLN A 76 -5.47 -4.51 19.67
CA GLN A 76 -4.35 -4.97 18.85
C GLN A 76 -4.77 -5.21 17.39
N ALA A 77 -5.92 -5.87 17.17
CA ALA A 77 -6.44 -6.09 15.82
C ALA A 77 -6.78 -4.77 15.11
N GLN A 78 -7.32 -3.78 15.84
CA GLN A 78 -7.58 -2.44 15.32
C GLN A 78 -6.29 -1.70 14.98
N LEU A 79 -5.26 -1.80 15.82
CA LEU A 79 -3.93 -1.24 15.58
C LEU A 79 -3.31 -1.83 14.31
N ASP A 80 -3.31 -3.15 14.17
CA ASP A 80 -2.76 -3.85 13.02
C ASP A 80 -3.50 -3.51 11.72
N ARG A 81 -4.84 -3.40 11.78
CA ARG A 81 -5.64 -2.92 10.65
C ARG A 81 -5.28 -1.49 10.28
N GLY A 82 -5.13 -0.61 11.27
CA GLY A 82 -4.75 0.78 11.05
C GLY A 82 -3.40 0.91 10.32
N TYR A 83 -2.39 0.12 10.70
CA TYR A 83 -1.12 0.10 9.96
C TYR A 83 -1.29 -0.27 8.49
N ARG A 84 -2.09 -1.30 8.19
CA ARG A 84 -2.37 -1.72 6.81
C ARG A 84 -3.13 -0.65 6.02
N LEU A 85 -4.12 0.00 6.64
CA LEU A 85 -4.86 1.11 6.03
C LEU A 85 -3.94 2.31 5.76
N THR A 86 -3.01 2.62 6.66
CA THR A 86 -2.02 3.69 6.42
C THR A 86 -1.06 3.35 5.28
N GLU A 87 -0.71 2.08 5.10
CA GLU A 87 0.12 1.63 3.98
C GLU A 87 -0.63 1.74 2.65
N LEU A 88 -1.90 1.32 2.62
CA LEU A 88 -2.77 1.38 1.45
C LEU A 88 -2.98 2.82 0.93
N LEU A 89 -2.97 3.80 1.83
CA LEU A 89 -3.16 5.21 1.47
C LEU A 89 -1.87 5.89 0.96
N LYS A 90 -0.74 5.19 0.96
CA LYS A 90 0.50 5.74 0.40
C LYS A 90 0.44 5.77 -1.11
N GLN A 91 0.91 6.86 -1.70
CA GLN A 91 0.94 7.05 -3.14
C GLN A 91 2.29 7.62 -3.59
N GLY A 92 2.71 7.18 -4.78
CA GLY A 92 3.88 7.71 -5.46
C GLY A 92 3.68 9.15 -5.94
N ILE A 93 4.79 9.85 -6.17
CA ILE A 93 4.76 11.22 -6.73
C ILE A 93 4.26 11.14 -8.18
N ASN A 94 3.36 12.05 -8.55
CA ASN A 94 2.77 12.13 -9.90
C ASN A 94 2.09 10.84 -10.37
N SER A 95 1.60 10.01 -9.45
CA SER A 95 0.88 8.77 -9.76
C SER A 95 -0.57 8.86 -9.28
N PRO A 96 -1.43 9.68 -9.93
CA PRO A 96 -2.83 9.75 -9.55
C PRO A 96 -3.55 8.43 -9.88
N VAL A 97 -4.30 7.91 -8.91
CA VAL A 97 -5.14 6.72 -9.09
C VAL A 97 -6.53 7.16 -9.55
N PRO A 98 -7.14 6.57 -10.60
CA PRO A 98 -8.49 6.92 -11.03
C PRO A 98 -9.55 6.47 -10.01
N MET A 99 -10.73 7.10 -10.04
CA MET A 99 -11.77 6.93 -9.01
C MET A 99 -12.19 5.46 -8.83
N GLU A 100 -12.43 4.76 -9.93
CA GLU A 100 -12.86 3.36 -9.93
C GLU A 100 -11.83 2.43 -9.28
N GLU A 101 -10.54 2.70 -9.46
CA GLU A 101 -9.46 1.92 -8.82
C GLU A 101 -9.34 2.26 -7.34
N GLN A 102 -9.51 3.54 -6.97
CA GLN A 102 -9.55 3.95 -5.56
C GLN A 102 -10.70 3.26 -4.81
N VAL A 103 -11.87 3.12 -5.44
CA VAL A 103 -13.02 2.43 -4.85
C VAL A 103 -12.67 0.98 -4.51
N VAL A 104 -12.03 0.26 -5.44
CA VAL A 104 -11.62 -1.14 -5.24
C VAL A 104 -10.58 -1.25 -4.12
N SER A 105 -9.53 -0.43 -4.17
CA SER A 105 -8.45 -0.42 -3.17
C SER A 105 -8.99 -0.14 -1.76
N ILE A 106 -9.76 0.94 -1.60
CA ILE A 106 -10.33 1.33 -0.30
C ILE A 106 -11.30 0.28 0.22
N TYR A 107 -12.15 -0.29 -0.65
CA TYR A 107 -13.09 -1.34 -0.25
C TYR A 107 -12.38 -2.58 0.30
N ALA A 108 -11.29 -3.01 -0.34
CA ALA A 108 -10.50 -4.15 0.15
C ALA A 108 -9.91 -3.88 1.54
N GLY A 109 -9.49 -2.64 1.81
CA GLY A 109 -8.98 -2.21 3.12
C GLY A 109 -10.06 -2.16 4.20
N THR A 110 -11.19 -1.51 3.95
CA THR A 110 -12.23 -1.27 4.97
C THR A 110 -12.96 -2.55 5.37
N ARG A 111 -13.08 -3.54 4.47
CA ARG A 111 -13.72 -4.84 4.76
C ARG A 111 -12.79 -5.87 5.41
N GLY A 112 -11.53 -5.53 5.68
CA GLY A 112 -10.60 -6.41 6.38
C GLY A 112 -10.00 -7.52 5.53
N HIS A 113 -10.09 -7.44 4.20
CA HIS A 113 -9.44 -8.42 3.31
C HIS A 113 -7.90 -8.33 3.39
N LEU A 114 -7.38 -7.21 3.90
CA LEU A 114 -5.96 -7.01 4.17
C LEU A 114 -5.50 -7.63 5.49
N ASP A 115 -6.38 -8.05 6.40
CA ASP A 115 -6.01 -8.42 7.78
C ASP A 115 -5.04 -9.62 7.85
N LYS A 116 -5.03 -10.48 6.83
CA LYS A 116 -4.11 -11.64 6.71
C LYS A 116 -2.77 -11.29 6.06
N ILE A 117 -2.66 -10.10 5.48
CA ILE A 117 -1.50 -9.65 4.71
C ILE A 117 -0.54 -8.93 5.66
N ALA A 118 0.75 -9.19 5.50
CA ALA A 118 1.78 -8.48 6.24
C ALA A 118 1.82 -7.01 5.78
N VAL A 119 2.05 -6.07 6.70
CA VAL A 119 2.14 -4.63 6.40
C VAL A 119 3.02 -4.30 5.18
N PRO A 120 4.26 -4.84 5.03
CA PRO A 120 5.10 -4.51 3.87
C PRO A 120 4.54 -5.01 2.53
N ASP A 121 3.67 -6.03 2.54
CA ASP A 121 3.12 -6.64 1.33
C ASP A 121 1.85 -5.91 0.83
N VAL A 122 1.32 -4.93 1.59
CA VAL A 122 0.06 -4.25 1.26
C VAL A 122 0.15 -3.49 -0.08
N GLY A 123 1.27 -2.80 -0.35
CA GLY A 123 1.46 -2.10 -1.62
C GLY A 123 1.56 -3.04 -2.83
N ALA A 124 2.17 -4.22 -2.65
CA ALA A 124 2.23 -5.26 -3.67
C ALA A 124 0.84 -5.88 -3.91
N PHE A 125 0.08 -6.11 -2.83
CA PHE A 125 -1.31 -6.55 -2.91
C PHE A 125 -2.18 -5.57 -3.69
N GLU A 126 -2.11 -4.27 -3.38
CA GLU A 126 -2.89 -3.25 -4.10
C GLU A 126 -2.58 -3.26 -5.59
N THR A 127 -1.30 -3.26 -5.96
CA THR A 127 -0.88 -3.27 -7.37
C THR A 127 -1.42 -4.51 -8.09
N ALA A 128 -1.25 -5.69 -7.48
CA ALA A 128 -1.71 -6.95 -8.07
C ALA A 128 -3.24 -7.05 -8.15
N LEU A 129 -3.96 -6.50 -7.17
CA LEU A 129 -5.42 -6.40 -7.16
C LEU A 129 -5.89 -5.51 -8.32
N LEU A 130 -5.31 -4.32 -8.46
CA LEU A 130 -5.68 -3.39 -9.52
C LEU A 130 -5.39 -3.98 -10.91
N ASP A 131 -4.28 -4.69 -11.09
CA ASP A 131 -3.96 -5.35 -12.35
C ASP A 131 -4.91 -6.53 -12.67
N HIS A 132 -5.38 -7.26 -11.65
CA HIS A 132 -6.42 -8.27 -11.80
C HIS A 132 -7.74 -7.65 -12.28
N PHE A 133 -8.15 -6.53 -11.68
CA PHE A 133 -9.34 -5.80 -12.11
C PHE A 133 -9.21 -5.23 -13.53
N ARG A 134 -8.05 -4.66 -13.89
CA ARG A 134 -7.78 -4.13 -15.24
C ARG A 134 -7.82 -5.21 -16.32
N SER A 135 -7.32 -6.41 -16.01
CA SER A 135 -7.21 -7.53 -16.96
C SER A 135 -8.48 -8.36 -17.09
N ARG A 136 -9.15 -8.68 -15.98
CA ARG A 136 -10.30 -9.61 -15.96
C ARG A 136 -11.65 -8.93 -15.74
N HIS A 137 -11.68 -7.79 -15.06
CA HIS A 137 -12.92 -7.13 -14.61
C HIS A 137 -13.02 -5.66 -15.07
N ASN A 138 -12.47 -5.36 -16.24
CA ASN A 138 -12.47 -4.01 -16.79
C ASN A 138 -13.90 -3.44 -16.98
N GLY A 139 -14.86 -4.31 -17.30
CA GLY A 139 -16.28 -3.92 -17.41
C GLY A 139 -16.85 -3.36 -16.10
N LEU A 140 -16.42 -3.89 -14.96
CA LEU A 140 -16.85 -3.39 -13.65
C LEU A 140 -16.22 -2.03 -13.35
N LEU A 141 -14.94 -1.83 -13.66
CA LEU A 141 -14.28 -0.52 -13.55
C LEU A 141 -14.95 0.54 -14.44
N SER A 142 -15.31 0.17 -15.66
CA SER A 142 -16.02 1.05 -16.60
C SER A 142 -17.42 1.41 -16.09
N SER A 143 -18.16 0.42 -15.55
CA SER A 143 -19.47 0.64 -14.95
C SER A 143 -19.42 1.63 -13.77
N ILE A 144 -18.41 1.52 -12.90
CA ILE A 144 -18.22 2.45 -11.78
C ILE A 144 -17.97 3.87 -12.30
N ARG A 145 -17.14 4.01 -13.34
CA ARG A 145 -16.81 5.31 -13.92
C ARG A 145 -18.04 6.00 -14.54
N GLU A 146 -18.87 5.25 -15.25
CA GLU A 146 -20.05 5.78 -15.95
C GLU A 146 -21.24 6.02 -15.03
N THR A 147 -21.53 5.06 -14.15
CA THR A 147 -22.74 5.10 -13.31
C THR A 147 -22.52 5.79 -11.97
N GLY A 148 -21.26 5.88 -11.51
CA GLY A 148 -20.92 6.35 -10.17
C GLY A 148 -21.45 5.46 -9.04
N ASN A 149 -21.90 4.24 -9.38
CA ASN A 149 -22.42 3.23 -8.46
C ASN A 149 -21.61 1.93 -8.59
N VAL A 150 -21.67 1.09 -7.58
CA VAL A 150 -20.99 -0.21 -7.57
C VAL A 150 -21.95 -1.26 -7.04
N ASP A 151 -21.97 -2.43 -7.69
CA ASP A 151 -22.58 -3.61 -7.10
C ASP A 151 -21.61 -4.16 -6.05
N LEU A 152 -22.02 -4.10 -4.79
CA LEU A 152 -21.15 -4.45 -3.66
C LEU A 152 -20.96 -5.96 -3.56
N ASP A 153 -21.95 -6.75 -3.96
CA ASP A 153 -21.90 -8.21 -3.84
C ASP A 153 -20.89 -8.79 -4.84
N ASP A 154 -20.93 -8.30 -6.09
CA ASP A 154 -19.96 -8.67 -7.11
C ASP A 154 -18.53 -8.25 -6.73
N LEU A 155 -18.37 -7.03 -6.19
CA LEU A 155 -17.08 -6.53 -5.73
C LEU A 155 -16.52 -7.38 -4.59
N GLU A 156 -17.35 -7.73 -3.61
CA GLU A 156 -16.95 -8.55 -2.46
C GLU A 156 -16.49 -9.94 -2.90
N ASN A 157 -17.21 -10.57 -3.82
CA ASN A 157 -16.86 -11.90 -4.34
C ASN A 157 -15.49 -11.88 -5.04
N ILE A 158 -15.25 -10.91 -5.92
CA ILE A 158 -13.99 -10.81 -6.66
C ILE A 158 -12.81 -10.50 -5.72
N VAL A 159 -12.99 -9.55 -4.80
CA VAL A 159 -11.92 -9.16 -3.85
C VAL A 159 -11.61 -10.29 -2.88
N SER A 160 -12.62 -11.00 -2.38
CA SER A 160 -12.42 -12.14 -1.47
C SER A 160 -11.74 -13.32 -2.17
N GLU A 161 -12.12 -13.63 -3.41
CA GLU A 161 -11.45 -14.64 -4.23
C GLU A 161 -9.98 -14.26 -4.45
N PHE A 162 -9.70 -13.01 -4.80
CA PHE A 162 -8.33 -12.55 -5.00
C PHE A 162 -7.52 -12.61 -3.70
N ALA A 163 -8.07 -12.10 -2.58
CA ALA A 163 -7.39 -12.07 -1.29
C ALA A 163 -7.07 -13.46 -0.73
N SER A 164 -7.92 -14.46 -1.02
CA SER A 164 -7.63 -15.85 -0.62
C SER A 164 -6.52 -16.51 -1.45
N ASN A 165 -6.35 -16.09 -2.70
CA ASN A 165 -5.34 -16.60 -3.61
C ASN A 165 -4.01 -15.84 -3.55
N PHE A 166 -4.01 -14.63 -2.98
CA PHE A 166 -2.80 -13.81 -2.88
C PHE A 166 -1.83 -14.39 -1.86
N GLN A 167 -0.65 -14.79 -2.33
CA GLN A 167 0.45 -15.22 -1.49
C GLN A 167 1.39 -14.03 -1.27
N GLY A 168 1.31 -13.41 -0.08
CA GLY A 168 2.29 -12.42 0.34
C GLY A 168 3.66 -13.04 0.56
N SER A 169 4.69 -12.22 0.75
CA SER A 169 6.05 -12.68 0.99
C SER A 169 6.15 -13.53 2.27
N ALA A 170 5.26 -13.32 3.24
CA ALA A 170 5.15 -14.15 4.45
C ALA A 170 4.75 -15.62 4.17
N ALA A 171 4.02 -15.91 3.08
CA ALA A 171 3.68 -17.29 2.70
C ALA A 171 4.89 -18.04 2.13
N SER A 172 5.87 -17.33 1.56
CA SER A 172 7.11 -17.91 1.05
C SER A 172 8.18 -18.16 2.13
N ALA A 173 8.04 -17.57 3.33
CA ALA A 173 8.92 -17.83 4.47
C ALA A 173 8.62 -19.17 5.18
N GLY A 174 7.54 -19.85 4.81
CA GLY A 174 7.14 -21.17 5.31
C GLY A 174 7.69 -22.36 4.52
N ILE A 175 8.66 -22.16 3.62
CA ILE A 175 9.44 -23.28 3.10
C ILE A 175 10.50 -23.60 4.16
N THR A 176 10.21 -24.60 4.98
CA THR A 176 11.24 -25.31 5.77
C THR A 176 12.30 -25.81 4.80
N VAL A 177 13.39 -25.07 4.64
CA VAL A 177 14.60 -25.60 4.03
C VAL A 177 15.13 -26.60 5.05
N ASP A 178 14.93 -27.89 4.76
CA ASP A 178 15.58 -28.98 5.48
C ASP A 178 17.09 -28.65 5.60
N PRO A 179 17.66 -28.59 6.81
CA PRO A 179 19.07 -28.24 6.99
C PRO A 179 20.04 -29.36 6.58
N GLU A 180 19.56 -30.42 5.91
CA GLU A 180 20.33 -31.65 5.64
C GLU A 180 20.47 -32.02 4.16
N ALA A 181 20.15 -31.10 3.25
CA ALA A 181 20.54 -31.24 1.84
C ALA A 181 21.76 -30.36 1.55
N GLN A 182 22.94 -30.87 1.89
CA GLN A 182 24.23 -30.30 1.50
C GLN A 182 24.39 -30.47 -0.03
N PRO A 183 24.42 -29.39 -0.84
CA PRO A 183 24.80 -29.52 -2.23
C PRO A 183 26.33 -29.53 -2.29
N ASP A 184 26.91 -30.63 -2.77
CA ASP A 184 28.33 -30.74 -3.04
C ASP A 184 28.80 -29.58 -3.92
N ALA A 185 29.55 -28.65 -3.30
CA ALA A 185 30.21 -27.56 -3.98
C ALA A 185 31.37 -28.10 -4.83
N SER A 186 31.08 -28.54 -6.05
CA SER A 186 32.10 -28.68 -7.09
C SER A 186 32.46 -27.28 -7.60
N SER A 187 33.59 -26.78 -7.14
CA SER A 187 34.19 -25.52 -7.57
C SER A 187 34.82 -25.71 -8.96
N ASN A 188 34.09 -25.39 -10.02
CA ASN A 188 34.69 -25.13 -11.31
C ASN A 188 35.20 -23.68 -11.33
N ILE A 189 36.42 -23.48 -10.85
CA ILE A 189 37.18 -22.25 -11.10
C ILE A 189 37.53 -22.26 -12.59
N VAL A 190 36.89 -21.38 -13.36
CA VAL A 190 37.30 -21.08 -14.74
C VAL A 190 38.50 -20.15 -14.63
N ASP A 191 39.69 -20.67 -14.96
CA ASP A 191 40.94 -19.93 -15.02
C ASP A 191 40.82 -18.84 -16.11
N SER A 192 40.74 -17.57 -15.71
CA SER A 192 40.65 -16.46 -16.64
C SER A 192 42.05 -16.06 -17.11
N ASP A 193 42.63 -16.86 -18.00
CA ASP A 193 43.84 -16.49 -18.73
C ASP A 193 43.46 -15.55 -19.88
N ILE A 194 43.14 -14.30 -19.55
CA ILE A 194 43.03 -13.20 -20.50
C ILE A 194 44.24 -12.31 -20.27
N THR A 195 45.36 -12.70 -20.85
CA THR A 195 46.51 -11.81 -21.03
C THR A 195 46.09 -10.70 -22.01
N ILE A 196 45.84 -9.50 -21.50
CA ILE A 196 45.67 -8.30 -22.35
C ILE A 196 47.06 -7.93 -22.86
N PRO A 197 47.32 -7.85 -24.17
CA PRO A 197 48.63 -7.44 -24.66
C PRO A 197 48.88 -5.96 -24.35
N GLU A 198 49.89 -5.69 -23.54
CA GLU A 198 50.42 -4.34 -23.32
C GLU A 198 50.86 -3.75 -24.67
N ARG A 199 50.20 -2.67 -25.10
CA ARG A 199 50.68 -1.87 -26.23
C ARG A 199 51.64 -0.81 -25.67
N ASP A 200 52.91 -0.93 -26.04
CA ASP A 200 53.93 0.10 -25.82
C ASP A 200 53.47 1.44 -26.41
N ILE A 201 53.15 2.38 -25.54
CA ILE A 201 52.95 3.78 -25.88
C ILE A 201 54.30 4.49 -25.81
N THR A 202 55.01 4.54 -26.94
CA THR A 202 56.17 5.41 -27.11
C THR A 202 55.70 6.85 -27.38
N ARG A 203 56.20 7.78 -26.56
CA ARG A 203 55.93 9.22 -26.63
C ARG A 203 56.82 9.84 -27.72
N PRO A 204 56.29 10.65 -28.66
CA PRO A 204 57.13 11.34 -29.62
C PRO A 204 57.87 12.49 -28.92
N GLU A 205 59.19 12.56 -29.10
CA GLU A 205 60.02 13.71 -28.71
C GLU A 205 59.82 14.84 -29.73
N GLU A 206 59.64 16.06 -29.21
CA GLU A 206 59.59 17.31 -29.97
C GLU A 206 61.01 17.73 -30.37
N ASP A 207 61.21 18.01 -31.66
CA ASP A 207 62.21 18.96 -32.20
C ASP A 207 61.66 19.61 -33.48
#